data_AF-A0A1R0WPW1-F1
#
_entry.id   AF-A0A1R0WPW1-F1
#
_cell.length_a   1.000
_cell.length_b   1.000
_cell.length_c   1.000
_cell.angle_alpha   90.00
_cell.angle_beta   90.00
_cell.angle_gamma   90.00
#
_symmetry.space_group_name_H-M   'P 1'
#
loop_
_entity.id
_entity.type
_entity.pdbx_description
1 polymer ?
#
loop_
_entity_poly.entity_id
_entity_poly.type
_entity_poly.pdbx_seq_one_letter_code
_entity_poly.pdbx_strand_id
1 'polypeptide(L)'
;MKKILMFVLTITILIGGSLYFQNQSSYSEYASIQDDKTISEDLITLDNNPKDVKSENKNPGNEESPKDATLDDKRTFEDIALDKRLDEGRKKNERTYREQGRKESSIRPTIEVPSLSIEDITGIYKTVDAYMRENSDRFPEPADNGTRGNTDDPRIQNILYKEEKTGIIAGFENENLFAWEVKKLDGEYTNLLLGRKSTGEEWQVLSEGDVYQLREEISDGN
;
A
#
# COMPACT_ATOMS: atom_id res chain seq x y z
N MET A 1 33.00 -35.37 14.67
CA MET A 1 31.57 -35.68 14.46
C MET A 1 30.65 -34.46 14.55
N LYS A 2 30.73 -33.60 15.57
CA LYS A 2 29.85 -32.41 15.71
C LYS A 2 29.93 -31.39 14.54
N LYS A 3 31.12 -31.16 13.96
CA LYS A 3 31.30 -30.16 12.88
C LYS A 3 30.71 -30.59 11.53
N ILE A 4 30.64 -31.90 11.26
CA ILE A 4 30.09 -32.44 10.00
C ILE A 4 28.55 -32.39 10.03
N LEU A 5 27.95 -32.70 11.19
CA LEU A 5 26.50 -32.60 11.38
C LEU A 5 25.99 -31.18 11.17
N MET A 6 26.75 -30.17 11.62
CA MET A 6 26.35 -28.76 11.49
C MET A 6 26.40 -28.29 10.04
N PHE A 7 27.40 -28.72 9.27
CA PHE A 7 27.52 -28.40 7.84
C PHE A 7 26.37 -28.99 7.00
N VAL A 8 25.97 -30.23 7.30
CA VAL A 8 24.84 -30.87 6.61
C VAL A 8 23.55 -30.12 6.91
N LEU A 9 23.31 -29.73 8.17
CA LEU A 9 22.09 -29.00 8.56
C LEU A 9 21.96 -27.64 7.84
N THR A 10 23.06 -26.90 7.68
CA THR A 10 23.06 -25.59 7.00
C THR A 10 22.76 -25.73 5.51
N ILE A 11 23.27 -26.77 4.86
CA ILE A 11 22.99 -27.04 3.44
C ILE A 11 21.53 -27.46 3.23
N THR A 12 20.93 -28.25 4.13
CA THR A 12 19.52 -28.62 4.01
C THR A 12 18.57 -27.43 4.20
N ILE A 13 18.91 -26.47 5.08
CA ILE A 13 18.13 -25.25 5.27
C ILE A 13 18.24 -24.33 4.05
N LEU A 14 19.43 -24.22 3.44
CA LEU A 14 19.63 -23.42 2.23
C LEU A 14 18.89 -24.01 1.02
N ILE A 15 18.98 -25.33 0.81
CA ILE A 15 18.31 -26.00 -0.32
C ILE A 15 16.78 -26.06 -0.10
N GLY A 16 16.33 -26.36 1.12
CA GLY A 16 14.91 -26.37 1.48
C GLY A 16 14.26 -24.99 1.42
N GLY A 17 15.00 -23.94 1.81
CA GLY A 17 14.58 -22.54 1.64
C GLY A 17 14.44 -22.17 0.17
N SER A 18 15.44 -22.47 -0.68
CA SER A 18 15.37 -22.16 -2.11
C SER A 18 14.25 -22.90 -2.85
N LEU A 19 13.92 -24.14 -2.47
CA LEU A 19 12.79 -24.89 -3.05
C LEU A 19 11.43 -24.39 -2.54
N TYR A 20 11.34 -23.90 -1.30
CA TYR A 20 10.13 -23.23 -0.79
C TYR A 20 9.86 -21.90 -1.52
N PHE A 21 10.90 -21.16 -1.89
CA PHE A 21 10.77 -19.94 -2.69
C PHE A 21 10.44 -20.16 -4.17
N GLN A 22 10.79 -21.32 -4.76
CA GLN A 22 10.41 -21.65 -6.14
C GLN A 22 8.94 -22.08 -6.28
N ASN A 23 8.33 -22.67 -5.25
CA ASN A 23 6.92 -23.12 -5.31
C ASN A 23 5.89 -22.06 -4.90
N GLN A 24 6.30 -20.85 -4.49
CA GLN A 24 5.41 -19.74 -4.14
C GLN A 24 5.60 -18.49 -5.01
N SER A 25 6.26 -18.57 -6.17
CA SER A 25 6.19 -17.47 -7.13
C SER A 25 4.76 -17.41 -7.69
N SER A 26 3.88 -16.67 -7.03
CA SER A 26 2.50 -16.37 -7.41
C SER A 26 2.40 -15.58 -8.73
N TYR A 27 3.48 -15.54 -9.52
CA TYR A 27 3.58 -14.83 -10.79
C TYR A 27 3.52 -15.77 -12.01
N SER A 28 3.74 -17.07 -11.84
CA SER A 28 3.47 -18.04 -12.91
C SER A 28 1.97 -18.26 -13.14
N GLU A 29 1.15 -17.96 -12.13
CA GLU A 29 -0.31 -18.12 -12.19
C GLU A 29 -1.00 -17.00 -13.00
N TYR A 30 -0.40 -15.80 -13.08
CA TYR A 30 -0.94 -14.69 -13.87
C TYR A 30 -0.58 -14.76 -15.36
N ALA A 31 0.46 -15.51 -15.74
CA ALA A 31 0.69 -15.83 -17.15
C ALA A 31 -0.32 -16.85 -17.69
N SER A 32 -0.97 -17.65 -16.83
CA SER A 32 -2.00 -18.63 -17.23
C SER A 32 -3.44 -18.10 -17.19
N ILE A 33 -3.73 -17.02 -16.45
CA ILE A 33 -5.09 -16.46 -16.36
C ILE A 33 -5.49 -15.70 -17.65
N GLN A 34 -4.53 -15.31 -18.49
CA GLN A 34 -4.83 -14.74 -19.81
C GLN A 34 -5.47 -15.73 -20.79
N ASP A 35 -5.36 -17.04 -20.56
CA ASP A 35 -5.92 -18.07 -21.44
C ASP A 35 -7.31 -18.56 -21.03
N ASP A 36 -7.82 -18.16 -19.86
CA ASP A 36 -9.12 -18.63 -19.37
C ASP A 36 -10.24 -17.59 -19.58
N LYS A 37 -10.87 -17.65 -20.76
CA LYS A 37 -12.03 -16.82 -21.17
C LYS A 37 -13.28 -16.98 -20.31
N THR A 38 -13.23 -17.77 -19.25
CA THR A 38 -14.41 -18.24 -18.52
C THR A 38 -14.82 -17.33 -17.35
N ILE A 39 -13.97 -16.40 -16.91
CA ILE A 39 -14.27 -15.52 -15.74
C ILE A 39 -15.13 -14.30 -16.13
N SER A 40 -15.22 -13.95 -17.42
CA SER A 40 -15.97 -12.78 -17.88
C SER A 40 -17.50 -12.94 -17.79
N GLU A 41 -18.03 -14.16 -17.65
CA GLU A 41 -19.49 -14.39 -17.64
C GLU A 41 -20.07 -14.51 -16.22
N ASP A 42 -19.28 -14.90 -15.21
CA ASP A 42 -19.78 -15.11 -13.84
C ASP A 42 -19.96 -13.83 -13.00
N LEU A 43 -19.50 -12.67 -13.48
CA LEU A 43 -19.73 -11.36 -12.83
C LEU A 43 -21.02 -10.65 -13.28
N ILE A 44 -21.77 -11.22 -14.23
CA ILE A 44 -22.99 -10.60 -14.77
C ILE A 44 -24.29 -11.13 -14.12
N THR A 45 -24.24 -12.21 -13.33
CA THR A 45 -25.44 -12.76 -12.67
C THR A 45 -25.26 -12.91 -11.17
N LEU A 46 -25.28 -11.79 -10.44
CA LEU A 46 -25.68 -11.80 -9.03
C LEU A 46 -26.91 -10.89 -8.85
N ASP A 47 -28.03 -11.40 -9.36
CA ASP A 47 -29.38 -10.90 -9.10
C ASP A 47 -29.75 -11.20 -7.64
N ASN A 48 -29.72 -10.18 -6.79
CA ASN A 48 -30.15 -10.27 -5.39
C ASN A 48 -31.67 -10.13 -5.30
N ASN A 49 -32.35 -11.26 -5.44
CA ASN A 49 -33.79 -11.37 -5.21
C ASN A 49 -34.08 -11.63 -3.71
N PRO A 50 -34.80 -10.75 -2.98
CA PRO A 50 -35.33 -11.07 -1.66
C PRO A 50 -36.71 -11.74 -1.79
N LYS A 51 -36.87 -12.91 -1.15
CA LYS A 51 -38.15 -13.62 -1.07
C LYS A 51 -39.23 -12.82 -0.34
N ASP A 52 -40.33 -12.60 -1.07
CA ASP A 52 -41.75 -12.60 -0.67
C ASP A 52 -42.20 -11.74 0.53
N VAL A 53 -42.68 -10.53 0.22
CA VAL A 53 -43.88 -9.96 0.87
C VAL A 53 -44.85 -9.51 -0.23
N LYS A 54 -46.07 -10.04 -0.19
CA LYS A 54 -47.12 -9.88 -1.20
C LYS A 54 -47.71 -8.47 -1.29
N SER A 55 -47.89 -8.06 -2.54
CA SER A 55 -48.96 -7.27 -3.16
C SER A 55 -49.34 -5.90 -2.59
N GLU A 56 -49.20 -4.84 -3.40
CA GLU A 56 -50.34 -4.32 -4.17
C GLU A 56 -49.89 -3.34 -5.27
N ASN A 57 -50.75 -3.28 -6.28
CA ASN A 57 -50.56 -2.72 -7.61
C ASN A 57 -50.81 -1.19 -7.60
N LYS A 58 -49.95 -0.38 -8.23
CA LYS A 58 -50.36 0.87 -8.92
C LYS A 58 -49.26 1.39 -9.87
N ASN A 59 -49.77 1.88 -11.00
CA ASN A 59 -49.14 2.17 -12.29
C ASN A 59 -48.35 3.51 -12.30
N PRO A 60 -47.80 3.96 -13.43
CA PRO A 60 -46.38 4.26 -13.65
C PRO A 60 -46.07 5.77 -13.57
N GLY A 61 -44.88 6.15 -13.11
CA GLY A 61 -44.50 7.56 -13.06
C GLY A 61 -43.00 7.73 -13.18
N ASN A 62 -42.58 8.23 -14.35
CA ASN A 62 -41.29 8.87 -14.66
C ASN A 62 -40.23 8.78 -13.56
N GLU A 63 -39.40 7.73 -13.59
CA GLU A 63 -38.05 7.86 -13.07
C GLU A 63 -37.18 8.32 -14.23
N GLU A 64 -36.86 9.61 -14.23
CA GLU A 64 -35.72 10.14 -14.96
C GLU A 64 -34.53 9.20 -14.74
N SER A 65 -33.90 8.77 -15.84
CA SER A 65 -32.56 8.18 -15.77
C SER A 65 -31.69 9.10 -14.91
N PRO A 66 -31.00 8.61 -13.87
CA PRO A 66 -30.10 9.46 -13.13
C PRO A 66 -28.97 9.87 -14.07
N LYS A 67 -29.07 11.10 -14.57
CA LYS A 67 -27.94 11.82 -15.14
C LYS A 67 -27.00 12.16 -14.00
N ASP A 68 -25.84 11.52 -14.06
CA ASP A 68 -24.52 12.11 -13.85
C ASP A 68 -24.20 12.72 -12.47
N ALA A 69 -23.32 12.03 -11.75
CA ALA A 69 -22.34 12.65 -10.86
C ALA A 69 -21.11 11.74 -10.68
N THR A 70 -20.53 11.21 -11.76
CA THR A 70 -19.12 10.79 -11.74
C THR A 70 -18.28 11.94 -12.27
N LEU A 71 -18.14 12.98 -11.44
CA LEU A 71 -17.14 14.03 -11.61
C LEU A 71 -15.75 13.36 -11.50
N ASP A 72 -15.09 13.16 -12.65
CA ASP A 72 -13.63 13.02 -12.80
C ASP A 72 -12.91 12.07 -11.81
N ASP A 73 -13.43 10.86 -11.58
CA ASP A 73 -12.64 9.83 -10.89
C ASP A 73 -11.52 9.34 -11.82
N LYS A 74 -10.30 9.85 -11.64
CA LYS A 74 -9.11 9.51 -12.44
C LYS A 74 -8.62 8.07 -12.24
N ARG A 75 -9.26 7.28 -11.36
CA ARG A 75 -8.84 5.92 -10.98
C ARG A 75 -9.31 4.89 -12.00
N THR A 76 -8.42 3.96 -12.34
CA THR A 76 -8.80 2.78 -13.15
C THR A 76 -9.49 1.71 -12.31
N PHE A 77 -10.05 0.67 -12.96
CA PHE A 77 -10.60 -0.47 -12.22
C PHE A 77 -9.54 -1.21 -11.40
N GLU A 78 -8.31 -1.30 -11.92
CA GLU A 78 -7.16 -1.88 -11.22
C GLU A 78 -6.79 -1.06 -9.98
N ASP A 79 -6.84 0.26 -10.09
CA ASP A 79 -6.61 1.17 -8.97
C ASP A 79 -7.64 0.95 -7.85
N ILE A 80 -8.94 0.89 -8.17
CA ILE A 80 -10.01 0.64 -7.21
C ILE A 80 -9.85 -0.72 -6.53
N ALA A 81 -9.49 -1.76 -7.30
CA ALA A 81 -9.26 -3.10 -6.77
C ALA A 81 -8.05 -3.14 -5.82
N LEU A 82 -6.98 -2.42 -6.16
CA LEU A 82 -5.78 -2.31 -5.33
C LEU A 82 -6.08 -1.52 -4.03
N ASP A 83 -6.78 -0.40 -4.12
CA ASP A 83 -7.19 0.41 -2.96
C ASP A 83 -7.95 -0.45 -1.94
N LYS A 84 -8.92 -1.24 -2.42
CA LYS A 84 -9.67 -2.17 -1.58
C LYS A 84 -8.76 -3.20 -0.91
N ARG A 85 -7.83 -3.79 -1.67
CA ARG A 85 -6.90 -4.80 -1.13
C ARG A 85 -5.93 -4.20 -0.10
N LEU A 86 -5.49 -2.96 -0.31
CA LEU A 86 -4.65 -2.23 0.65
C LEU A 86 -5.42 -1.95 1.94
N ASP A 87 -6.66 -1.48 1.86
CA ASP A 87 -7.51 -1.26 3.03
C ASP A 87 -7.76 -2.55 3.85
N GLU A 88 -8.10 -3.65 3.17
CA GLU A 88 -8.24 -4.97 3.80
C GLU A 88 -6.92 -5.43 4.46
N GLY A 89 -5.79 -5.22 3.78
CA GLY A 89 -4.45 -5.52 4.29
C GLY A 89 -4.10 -4.72 5.54
N ARG A 90 -4.34 -3.41 5.54
CA ARG A 90 -4.11 -2.52 6.69
C ARG A 90 -4.94 -2.94 7.89
N LYS A 91 -6.25 -3.18 7.70
CA LYS A 91 -7.14 -3.66 8.77
C LYS A 91 -6.68 -4.99 9.36
N LYS A 92 -6.19 -5.91 8.51
CA LYS A 92 -5.61 -7.17 8.96
C LYS A 92 -4.33 -6.95 9.76
N ASN A 93 -3.42 -6.12 9.24
CA ASN A 93 -2.15 -5.79 9.90
C ASN A 93 -2.35 -5.12 11.27
N GLU A 94 -3.30 -4.19 11.38
CA GLU A 94 -3.68 -3.59 12.66
C GLU A 94 -4.15 -4.64 13.67
N ARG A 95 -5.05 -5.53 13.24
CA ARG A 95 -5.56 -6.61 14.09
C ARG A 95 -4.43 -7.54 14.54
N THR A 96 -3.65 -8.06 13.59
CA THR A 96 -2.54 -8.97 13.88
C THR A 96 -1.48 -8.30 14.77
N TYR A 97 -1.23 -6.99 14.59
CA TYR A 97 -0.31 -6.27 15.46
C TYR A 97 -0.84 -6.17 16.89
N ARG A 98 -2.13 -5.87 17.09
CA ARG A 98 -2.74 -5.81 18.44
C ARG A 98 -2.77 -7.18 19.12
N GLU A 99 -2.98 -8.25 18.36
CA GLU A 99 -3.08 -9.61 18.89
C GLU A 99 -1.71 -10.28 19.12
N GLN A 100 -0.75 -10.01 18.25
CA GLN A 100 0.50 -10.79 18.15
C GLN A 100 1.78 -9.93 18.18
N GLY A 101 1.67 -8.60 18.20
CA GLY A 101 2.80 -7.67 18.20
C GLY A 101 3.60 -7.63 16.89
N ARG A 102 3.04 -8.15 15.78
CA ARG A 102 3.69 -8.21 14.46
C ARG A 102 2.74 -7.83 13.34
N LYS A 103 3.28 -7.29 12.24
CA LYS A 103 2.55 -7.14 10.97
C LYS A 103 2.71 -8.38 10.10
N GLU A 104 1.75 -8.60 9.20
CA GLU A 104 1.85 -9.61 8.16
C GLU A 104 2.51 -9.04 6.90
N SER A 105 2.59 -9.86 5.85
CA SER A 105 3.24 -9.46 4.60
C SER A 105 2.47 -8.34 3.90
N SER A 106 3.22 -7.31 3.52
CA SER A 106 2.79 -6.22 2.64
C SER A 106 2.75 -6.64 1.16
N ILE A 107 2.06 -5.85 0.35
CA ILE A 107 2.18 -5.92 -1.12
C ILE A 107 3.59 -5.44 -1.47
N ARG A 108 4.36 -6.28 -2.15
CA ARG A 108 5.74 -5.93 -2.50
C ARG A 108 5.77 -5.01 -3.72
N PRO A 109 6.59 -3.94 -3.72
CA PRO A 109 6.83 -3.16 -4.92
C PRO A 109 7.58 -3.99 -5.96
N THR A 110 7.41 -3.64 -7.23
CA THR A 110 8.11 -4.25 -8.37
C THR A 110 9.49 -3.66 -8.62
N ILE A 111 9.80 -2.56 -7.96
CA ILE A 111 11.06 -1.83 -8.07
C ILE A 111 11.95 -2.09 -6.86
N GLU A 112 13.24 -1.81 -7.02
CA GLU A 112 14.19 -1.84 -5.90
C GLU A 112 13.98 -0.64 -4.98
N VAL A 113 13.75 -0.91 -3.71
CA VAL A 113 13.67 0.10 -2.65
C VAL A 113 15.04 0.16 -1.95
N PRO A 114 15.65 1.36 -1.79
CA PRO A 114 16.92 1.50 -1.10
C PRO A 114 16.89 0.86 0.30
N SER A 115 17.99 0.20 0.67
CA SER A 115 18.13 -0.28 2.04
C SER A 115 18.41 0.88 2.99
N LEU A 116 17.74 0.88 4.14
CA LEU A 116 17.91 1.91 5.17
C LEU A 116 18.88 1.43 6.26
N SER A 117 19.77 2.33 6.70
CA SER A 117 20.56 2.12 7.91
C SER A 117 19.69 2.25 9.17
N ILE A 118 20.23 1.81 10.31
CA ILE A 118 19.54 1.96 11.61
C ILE A 118 19.37 3.44 11.96
N GLU A 119 20.37 4.26 11.61
CA GLU A 119 20.37 5.70 11.77
C GLU A 119 19.25 6.34 10.93
N ASP A 120 19.09 5.90 9.68
CA ASP A 120 18.01 6.38 8.80
C ASP A 120 16.64 6.05 9.38
N ILE A 121 16.44 4.80 9.79
CA ILE A 121 15.20 4.34 10.41
C ILE A 121 14.89 5.21 11.64
N THR A 122 15.88 5.45 12.50
CA THR A 122 15.71 6.29 13.70
C THR A 122 15.34 7.73 13.34
N GLY A 123 15.98 8.31 12.33
CA GLY A 123 15.68 9.66 11.84
C GLY A 123 14.26 9.77 11.26
N ILE A 124 13.85 8.77 10.48
CA ILE A 124 12.49 8.68 9.93
C ILE A 124 11.45 8.62 11.06
N TYR A 125 11.61 7.72 12.03
CA TYR A 125 10.68 7.63 13.17
C TYR A 125 10.58 8.95 13.94
N LYS A 126 11.71 9.62 14.23
CA LYS A 126 11.71 10.92 14.90
C LYS A 126 10.95 12.00 14.11
N THR A 127 11.15 12.02 12.80
CA THR A 127 10.52 13.01 11.90
C THR A 127 9.02 12.78 11.82
N VAL A 128 8.59 11.52 11.67
CA VAL A 128 7.17 11.15 11.66
C VAL A 128 6.52 11.44 13.01
N ASP A 129 7.18 11.07 14.12
CA ASP A 129 6.69 11.36 15.48
C ASP A 129 6.49 12.86 15.71
N ALA A 130 7.44 13.69 15.26
CA ALA A 130 7.35 15.14 15.38
C ALA A 130 6.19 15.69 14.53
N TYR A 131 6.08 15.26 13.28
CA TYR A 131 5.00 15.71 12.39
C TYR A 131 3.62 15.34 12.94
N MET A 132 3.43 14.10 13.40
CA MET A 132 2.16 13.66 13.99
C MET A 132 1.81 14.44 15.27
N ARG A 133 2.81 14.78 16.09
CA ARG A 133 2.61 15.60 17.30
C ARG A 133 2.15 17.01 16.99
N GLU A 134 2.82 17.63 16.02
CA GLU A 134 2.51 18.98 15.56
C GLU A 134 1.12 19.06 14.88
N ASN A 135 0.62 17.93 14.36
CA ASN A 135 -0.68 17.77 13.70
C ASN A 135 -1.61 16.82 14.49
N SER A 136 -1.61 16.94 15.83
CA SER A 136 -2.36 16.05 16.74
C SER A 136 -3.89 16.17 16.64
N ASP A 137 -4.40 17.18 15.92
CA ASP A 137 -5.81 17.31 15.54
C ASP A 137 -6.21 16.34 14.42
N ARG A 138 -5.24 15.76 13.70
CA ARG A 138 -5.44 14.85 12.57
C ARG A 138 -4.89 13.45 12.82
N PHE A 139 -3.90 13.31 13.69
CA PHE A 139 -3.19 12.05 13.95
C PHE A 139 -3.29 11.60 15.42
N PRO A 140 -3.38 10.28 15.67
CA PRO A 140 -3.37 9.75 17.03
C PRO A 140 -2.00 9.88 17.69
N GLU A 141 -1.97 10.27 18.97
CA GLU A 141 -0.78 10.23 19.82
C GLU A 141 -0.99 9.35 21.07
N PRO A 142 -0.09 8.39 21.36
CA PRO A 142 1.01 7.93 20.53
C PRO A 142 0.52 7.01 19.39
N ALA A 143 1.08 7.16 18.20
CA ALA A 143 0.87 6.21 17.12
C ALA A 143 1.70 4.94 17.34
N ASP A 144 1.04 3.78 17.29
CA ASP A 144 1.71 2.49 17.41
C ASP A 144 2.19 1.97 16.05
N ASN A 145 3.08 0.97 16.08
CA ASN A 145 3.58 0.40 14.82
C ASN A 145 2.49 -0.33 14.03
N GLY A 146 1.32 -0.66 14.58
CA GLY A 146 0.20 -1.21 13.81
C GLY A 146 -0.45 -0.18 12.89
N THR A 147 -0.38 1.09 13.27
CA THR A 147 -1.03 2.23 12.60
C THR A 147 -0.07 3.13 11.81
N ARG A 148 1.21 2.78 11.77
CA ARG A 148 2.22 3.46 10.94
C ARG A 148 3.32 2.52 10.46
N GLY A 149 3.99 2.85 9.38
CA GLY A 149 5.10 2.04 8.87
C GLY A 149 5.56 2.46 7.48
N ASN A 150 6.46 1.69 6.89
CA ASN A 150 6.72 1.80 5.45
C ASN A 150 5.41 1.68 4.68
N THR A 151 5.26 2.44 3.59
CA THR A 151 4.04 2.34 2.77
C THR A 151 3.89 0.96 2.16
N ASP A 152 2.68 0.41 2.28
CA ASP A 152 2.28 -0.84 1.64
C ASP A 152 1.78 -0.63 0.20
N ASP A 153 1.65 0.64 -0.26
CA ASP A 153 1.20 0.97 -1.61
C ASP A 153 2.38 0.94 -2.61
N PRO A 154 2.43 -0.05 -3.52
CA PRO A 154 3.53 -0.17 -4.48
C PRO A 154 3.57 1.00 -5.48
N ARG A 155 2.45 1.70 -5.71
CA ARG A 155 2.40 2.82 -6.64
C ARG A 155 3.19 4.02 -6.12
N ILE A 156 3.18 4.26 -4.80
CA ILE A 156 3.97 5.34 -4.19
C ILE A 156 5.47 5.06 -4.34
N GLN A 157 5.88 3.82 -4.11
CA GLN A 157 7.25 3.39 -4.32
C GLN A 157 7.69 3.60 -5.78
N ASN A 158 6.85 3.18 -6.73
CA ASN A 158 7.11 3.37 -8.17
C ASN A 158 7.26 4.85 -8.56
N ILE A 159 6.51 5.75 -7.93
CA ILE A 159 6.63 7.20 -8.18
C ILE A 159 7.91 7.76 -7.57
N LEU A 160 8.30 7.29 -6.38
CA LEU A 160 9.46 7.78 -5.63
C LEU A 160 10.80 7.45 -6.29
N TYR A 161 10.95 6.21 -6.73
CA TYR A 161 12.23 5.69 -7.23
C TYR A 161 12.26 5.49 -8.75
N LYS A 162 11.37 6.18 -9.46
CA LYS A 162 11.49 6.34 -10.91
C LYS A 162 12.84 6.97 -11.27
N GLU A 163 13.38 6.61 -12.43
CA GLU A 163 14.67 7.12 -12.90
C GLU A 163 14.67 8.66 -12.99
N GLU A 164 13.62 9.23 -13.59
CA GLU A 164 13.48 10.68 -13.75
C GLU A 164 12.58 11.30 -12.67
N LYS A 165 13.18 12.01 -11.73
CA LYS A 165 12.46 12.70 -10.65
C LYS A 165 12.08 14.12 -11.05
N THR A 166 10.86 14.51 -10.67
CA THR A 166 10.22 15.78 -11.01
C THR A 166 9.51 16.34 -9.78
N GLY A 167 9.03 17.59 -9.86
CA GLY A 167 8.23 18.20 -8.79
C GLY A 167 8.98 18.28 -7.46
N ILE A 168 8.27 17.99 -6.38
CA ILE A 168 8.80 18.13 -5.01
C ILE A 168 10.02 17.23 -4.68
N ILE A 169 10.21 16.15 -5.45
CA ILE A 169 11.34 15.23 -5.30
C ILE A 169 12.48 15.49 -6.30
N ALA A 170 12.41 16.56 -7.08
CA ALA A 170 13.46 16.91 -8.03
C ALA A 170 14.80 17.18 -7.30
N GLY A 171 15.87 16.57 -7.80
CA GLY A 171 17.22 16.74 -7.24
C GLY A 171 17.52 15.94 -5.97
N PHE A 172 16.61 15.05 -5.54
CA PHE A 172 16.89 14.11 -4.46
C PHE A 172 17.41 12.77 -5.01
N GLU A 173 18.40 12.19 -4.32
CA GLU A 173 18.85 10.82 -4.57
C GLU A 173 17.89 9.79 -3.96
N ASN A 174 17.90 8.56 -4.47
CA ASN A 174 16.96 7.52 -4.03
C ASN A 174 17.10 7.20 -2.54
N GLU A 175 18.33 7.09 -2.02
CA GLU A 175 18.63 6.84 -0.61
C GLU A 175 18.24 7.99 0.34
N ASN A 176 17.85 9.13 -0.23
CA ASN A 176 17.44 10.34 0.47
C ASN A 176 15.94 10.60 0.37
N LEU A 177 15.17 9.64 -0.14
CA LEU A 177 13.72 9.67 -0.24
C LEU A 177 13.09 8.45 0.43
N PHE A 178 11.98 8.66 1.13
CA PHE A 178 11.23 7.58 1.75
C PHE A 178 9.73 7.90 1.85
N ALA A 179 8.88 6.88 1.80
CA ALA A 179 7.45 7.04 2.08
C ALA A 179 7.05 6.27 3.34
N TRP A 180 6.38 6.97 4.25
CA TRP A 180 5.89 6.42 5.50
C TRP A 180 4.38 6.55 5.58
N GLU A 181 3.67 5.44 5.68
CA GLU A 181 2.23 5.40 5.87
C GLU A 181 1.87 5.64 7.34
N VAL A 182 0.84 6.46 7.57
CA VAL A 182 0.29 6.77 8.90
C VAL A 182 -1.24 6.77 8.86
N LYS A 183 -1.86 6.35 9.98
CA LYS A 183 -3.31 6.39 10.17
C LYS A 183 -3.75 7.72 10.76
N LYS A 184 -4.79 8.32 10.18
CA LYS A 184 -5.48 9.52 10.67
C LYS A 184 -6.52 9.16 11.74
N LEU A 185 -7.01 10.18 12.46
CA LEU A 185 -8.05 10.01 13.50
C LEU A 185 -9.41 9.55 12.95
N ASP A 186 -9.73 9.91 11.71
CA ASP A 186 -10.93 9.42 10.99
C ASP A 186 -10.83 7.93 10.60
N GLY A 187 -9.66 7.33 10.75
CA GLY A 187 -9.38 5.94 10.45
C GLY A 187 -8.82 5.70 9.05
N GLU A 188 -8.75 6.72 8.21
CA GLU A 188 -8.11 6.65 6.90
C GLU A 188 -6.59 6.62 7.01
N TYR A 189 -5.94 6.14 5.97
CA TYR A 189 -4.49 6.12 5.86
C TYR A 189 -4.00 7.15 4.85
N THR A 190 -2.86 7.75 5.15
CA THR A 190 -2.16 8.67 4.26
C THR A 190 -0.66 8.37 4.29
N ASN A 191 0.08 8.98 3.37
CA ASN A 191 1.51 8.80 3.27
C ASN A 191 2.23 10.12 3.48
N LEU A 192 3.25 10.08 4.33
CA LEU A 192 4.23 11.13 4.49
C LEU A 192 5.39 10.83 3.55
N LEU A 193 5.60 11.73 2.60
CA LEU A 193 6.77 11.73 1.76
C LEU A 193 7.91 12.42 2.52
N LEU A 194 8.99 11.69 2.75
CA LEU A 194 10.15 12.13 3.51
C LEU A 194 11.34 12.36 2.58
N GLY A 195 12.11 13.40 2.87
CA GLY A 195 13.34 13.70 2.16
C GLY A 195 14.44 14.25 3.08
N ARG A 196 15.69 14.11 2.66
CA ARG A 196 16.86 14.78 3.23
C ARG A 196 17.81 15.22 2.11
N LYS A 197 18.66 16.22 2.33
CA LYS A 197 19.57 16.68 1.26
C LYS A 197 20.77 15.77 1.05
N SER A 198 21.25 15.13 2.11
CA SER A 198 22.39 14.21 2.05
C SER A 198 22.38 13.23 3.23
N THR A 199 23.15 12.14 3.10
CA THR A 199 23.32 11.17 4.18
C THR A 199 23.88 11.83 5.43
N GLY A 200 23.19 11.63 6.57
CA GLY A 200 23.55 12.23 7.85
C GLY A 200 22.84 13.55 8.16
N GLU A 201 22.16 14.16 7.18
CA GLU A 201 21.24 15.27 7.44
C GLU A 201 19.89 14.78 7.96
N GLU A 202 19.15 15.70 8.60
CA GLU A 202 17.84 15.43 9.15
C GLU A 202 16.80 15.16 8.06
N TRP A 203 15.94 14.18 8.32
CA TRP A 203 14.77 13.91 7.50
C TRP A 203 13.70 14.98 7.73
N GLN A 204 12.95 15.29 6.69
CA GLN A 204 11.85 16.26 6.71
C GLN A 204 10.66 15.69 5.96
N VAL A 205 9.45 16.05 6.39
CA VAL A 205 8.23 15.80 5.61
C VAL A 205 8.19 16.80 4.46
N LEU A 206 8.27 16.29 3.24
CA LEU A 206 8.10 17.07 2.02
C LEU A 206 6.61 17.27 1.72
N SER A 207 5.81 16.22 1.87
CA SER A 207 4.38 16.24 1.57
C SER A 207 3.61 15.17 2.34
N GLU A 208 2.30 15.36 2.47
CA GLU A 208 1.32 14.39 2.97
C GLU A 208 0.24 14.18 1.90
N GLY A 209 -0.05 12.93 1.54
CA GLY A 209 -1.17 12.64 0.67
C GLY A 209 -1.41 11.15 0.43
N ASP A 210 -2.52 10.85 -0.23
CA ASP A 210 -2.68 9.55 -0.90
C ASP A 210 -1.85 9.48 -2.21
N VAL A 211 -1.89 8.34 -2.88
CA VAL A 211 -1.12 8.14 -4.13
C VAL A 211 -1.50 9.13 -5.23
N TYR A 212 -2.76 9.59 -5.29
CA TYR A 212 -3.25 10.46 -6.34
C TYR A 212 -2.81 11.90 -6.09
N GLN A 213 -2.95 12.37 -4.85
CA GLN A 213 -2.46 13.68 -4.41
C GLN A 213 -0.94 13.78 -4.57
N LEU A 214 -0.20 12.78 -4.09
CA LEU A 214 1.27 12.77 -4.21
C LEU A 214 1.74 12.67 -5.65
N ARG A 215 0.98 11.99 -6.52
CA ARG A 215 1.29 11.95 -7.96
C ARG A 215 1.20 13.34 -8.57
N GLU A 216 0.17 14.12 -8.24
CA GLU A 216 0.02 15.49 -8.73
C GLU A 216 1.19 16.37 -8.27
N GLU A 217 1.55 16.34 -6.98
CA GLU A 217 2.68 17.13 -6.47
C GLU A 217 4.06 16.76 -7.06
N ILE A 218 4.23 15.49 -7.45
CA ILE A 218 5.45 15.01 -8.09
C ILE A 218 5.43 15.29 -9.61
N SER A 219 4.25 15.34 -10.22
CA SER A 219 4.08 15.62 -11.65
C SER A 219 4.10 17.12 -11.99
N ASP A 220 3.63 18.00 -11.10
CA ASP A 220 3.45 19.43 -11.38
C ASP A 220 4.73 20.29 -11.27
N GLY A 221 5.91 19.67 -11.33
CA GLY A 221 7.18 20.39 -11.43
C GLY A 221 7.43 20.95 -12.82
N ASN A 222 6.67 21.96 -13.23
CA ASN A 222 6.91 22.82 -14.41
C ASN A 222 6.84 24.30 -14.03
#